data_AF-A0A7J7ZYZ3-F1
#
_entry.id   AF-A0A7J7ZYZ3-F1
#
_cell.length_a   1.000
_cell.length_b   1.000
_cell.length_c   1.000
_cell.angle_alpha   90.00
_cell.angle_beta   90.00
_cell.angle_gamma   90.00
#
_symmetry.space_group_name_H-M   'P 1'
#
loop_
_entity.id
_entity.type
_entity.pdbx_description
1 polymer ?
#
loop_
_entity_poly.entity_id
_entity_poly.type
_entity_poly.pdbx_seq_one_letter_code
_entity_poly.pdbx_strand_id
1 'polypeptide(L)'
;MNCLHHPKLVQCVDAFEEKANIVMVLEIVSGGELFERIIDEDFELTERECIQYMRQISEGVEYIHKQGIVHLDLKPENIMCVNKTGTKIKLIDFGLARRLENAGSLKVLFGTPEFVAPEVINYEPIGYATDMWSIGVICYILVSGLSPFMGDNDNETLANVTSATWDFDDEAFDEISDDAKDFISNLLKKDMKNRLDCTQCLQHPWLMKDTKTMEAKKLSKDRMKKYMARRKWQKTGNAVRAIGRLSSMAMISGLSGRKSSTGSPTSPLNAEKLESEGDVAQAFLEAVAEEKPHVKPYFSKTIRDLEVVEGSAARFDCKIEGYPDPEVVWFKDDQSIRESRHFQIDYDEDGNCSLIISDVCGDDDAKYTCKAVNSLGEATCTAELIVETMEEGEGEGEEEEEEE
;
A
#
# COMPACT_ATOMS: atom_id res chain seq x y z
N MET A 1 19.93 2.72 10.94
CA MET A 1 19.50 2.77 12.36
C MET A 1 20.64 3.07 13.33
N ASN A 2 21.80 2.41 13.28
CA ASN A 2 22.89 2.63 14.26
C ASN A 2 23.53 4.04 14.26
N CYS A 3 23.20 4.89 13.28
CA CYS A 3 23.61 6.30 13.24
C CYS A 3 22.49 7.27 13.69
N LEU A 4 21.30 6.77 14.02
CA LEU A 4 20.12 7.56 14.32
C LEU A 4 19.72 7.40 15.79
N HIS A 5 20.35 8.18 16.66
CA HIS A 5 20.11 8.14 18.11
C HIS A 5 19.26 9.32 18.56
N HIS A 6 17.96 9.09 18.74
CA HIS A 6 17.03 10.15 19.12
C HIS A 6 15.84 9.57 19.91
N PRO A 7 15.33 10.28 20.95
CA PRO A 7 14.22 9.79 21.76
C PRO A 7 12.93 9.49 21.00
N LYS A 8 12.73 10.10 19.82
CA LYS A 8 11.56 9.88 18.94
C LYS A 8 11.75 8.76 17.93
N LEU A 9 12.89 8.09 17.92
CA LEU A 9 13.20 6.98 17.00
C LEU A 9 13.43 5.71 17.81
N VAL A 10 12.95 4.57 17.32
CA VAL A 10 13.30 3.27 17.93
C VAL A 10 14.79 3.02 17.74
N GLN A 11 15.46 2.55 18.79
CA GLN A 11 16.88 2.29 18.77
C GLN A 11 17.16 0.84 18.37
N CYS A 12 18.13 0.63 17.50
CA CYS A 12 18.72 -0.69 17.29
C CYS A 12 19.80 -0.88 18.36
N VAL A 13 19.57 -1.81 19.27
CA VAL A 13 20.46 -2.12 20.39
C VAL A 13 21.61 -3.02 19.95
N ASP A 14 21.30 -4.02 19.12
CA ASP A 14 22.28 -4.97 18.60
C ASP A 14 21.84 -5.56 17.26
N ALA A 15 22.77 -6.15 16.51
CA ALA A 15 22.48 -6.86 15.26
C ALA A 15 23.41 -8.06 15.09
N PHE A 16 22.82 -9.21 14.75
CA PHE A 16 23.53 -10.46 14.51
C PHE A 16 23.31 -10.91 13.07
N GLU A 17 24.36 -11.40 12.44
CA GLU A 17 24.30 -11.99 11.11
C GLU A 17 24.49 -13.51 11.23
N GLU A 18 23.50 -14.26 10.75
CA GLU A 18 23.58 -15.70 10.54
C GLU A 18 23.65 -16.01 9.05
N LYS A 19 23.97 -17.26 8.69
CA LYS A 19 24.23 -17.66 7.28
C LYS A 19 23.13 -17.31 6.28
N ALA A 20 21.88 -17.17 6.73
CA ALA A 20 20.74 -16.87 5.86
C ALA A 20 19.83 -15.75 6.41
N ASN A 21 20.13 -15.22 7.60
CA ASN A 21 19.24 -14.31 8.31
C ASN A 21 20.03 -13.18 8.98
N ILE A 22 19.42 -12.01 9.07
CA ILE A 22 19.90 -10.91 9.92
C ILE A 22 18.89 -10.77 11.06
N VAL A 23 19.38 -10.82 12.29
CA VAL A 23 18.59 -10.63 13.52
C VAL A 23 18.90 -9.25 14.07
N MET A 24 17.89 -8.38 14.16
CA MET A 24 18.03 -7.06 14.77
C MET A 24 17.37 -7.04 16.14
N VAL A 25 18.10 -6.61 17.16
CA VAL A 25 17.58 -6.41 18.52
C VAL A 25 17.23 -4.93 18.65
N LEU A 26 15.93 -4.64 18.71
CA LEU A 26 15.42 -3.27 18.82
C LEU A 26 15.01 -2.95 20.28
N GLU A 27 15.01 -1.66 20.60
CA GLU A 27 14.37 -1.13 21.81
C GLU A 27 12.90 -1.59 21.86
N ILE A 28 12.48 -2.08 23.03
CA ILE A 28 11.09 -2.48 23.24
C ILE A 28 10.18 -1.26 23.33
N VAL A 29 9.13 -1.25 22.51
CA VAL A 29 8.08 -0.23 22.49
C VAL A 29 6.75 -0.94 22.65
N SER A 30 6.07 -0.74 23.79
CA SER A 30 4.96 -1.61 24.22
C SER A 30 3.59 -0.94 24.22
N GLY A 31 3.46 0.27 23.67
CA GLY A 31 2.20 1.03 23.66
C GLY A 31 1.28 0.71 22.48
N GLY A 32 1.74 -0.02 21.46
CA GLY A 32 0.98 -0.32 20.25
C GLY A 32 1.04 0.79 19.19
N GLU A 33 0.38 0.59 18.04
CA GLU A 33 0.26 1.59 16.97
C GLU A 33 -0.50 2.83 17.47
N LEU A 34 -0.04 4.03 17.09
CA LEU A 34 -0.66 5.29 17.51
C LEU A 34 -2.15 5.37 17.13
N PHE A 35 -2.49 5.00 15.89
CA PHE A 35 -3.87 5.13 15.41
C PHE A 35 -4.82 4.13 16.07
N GLU A 36 -4.34 2.95 16.46
CA GLU A 36 -5.10 2.00 17.29
C GLU A 36 -5.37 2.58 18.67
N ARG A 37 -4.35 3.23 19.27
CA ARG A 37 -4.50 3.89 20.56
C ARG A 37 -5.54 5.00 20.52
N ILE A 38 -5.59 5.76 19.42
CA ILE A 38 -6.52 6.88 19.27
C ILE A 38 -7.96 6.42 19.20
N ILE A 39 -8.25 5.32 18.49
CA ILE A 39 -9.62 4.83 18.32
C ILE A 39 -10.17 4.09 19.55
N ASP A 40 -9.31 3.72 20.50
CA ASP A 40 -9.68 3.10 21.78
C ASP A 40 -10.74 3.95 22.51
N GLU A 41 -11.75 3.31 23.10
CA GLU A 41 -12.88 3.98 23.77
C GLU A 41 -12.41 4.86 24.94
N ASP A 42 -11.32 4.46 25.60
CA ASP A 42 -10.76 5.20 26.74
C ASP A 42 -9.93 6.44 26.32
N PHE A 43 -9.70 6.63 25.02
CA PHE A 43 -8.95 7.78 24.49
C PHE A 43 -9.88 8.93 24.12
N GLU A 44 -9.56 10.13 24.61
CA GLU A 44 -10.19 11.35 24.14
C GLU A 44 -9.27 12.06 23.14
N LEU A 45 -9.58 11.91 21.86
CA LEU A 45 -8.89 12.65 20.80
C LEU A 45 -9.38 14.10 20.79
N THR A 46 -8.42 15.02 20.85
CA THR A 46 -8.64 16.46 20.69
C THR A 46 -7.56 17.02 19.78
N GLU A 47 -7.75 18.23 19.24
CA GLU A 47 -6.72 18.88 18.43
C GLU A 47 -5.41 19.10 19.20
N ARG A 48 -5.49 19.28 20.54
CA ARG A 48 -4.34 19.34 21.44
C ARG A 48 -3.46 18.09 21.33
N GLU A 49 -4.09 16.93 21.27
CA GLU A 49 -3.40 15.65 21.20
C GLU A 49 -2.78 15.46 19.81
N CYS A 50 -3.50 15.87 18.76
CA CYS A 50 -2.95 15.91 17.40
C CYS A 50 -1.66 16.76 17.33
N ILE A 51 -1.66 17.96 17.91
CA ILE A 51 -0.47 18.82 17.97
C ILE A 51 0.68 18.12 18.71
N GLN A 52 0.41 17.46 19.84
CA GLN A 52 1.45 16.74 20.59
C GLN A 52 2.05 15.59 19.78
N TYR A 53 1.26 14.85 19.02
CA TYR A 53 1.77 13.77 18.17
C TYR A 53 2.54 14.33 16.97
N MET A 54 1.99 15.33 16.27
CA MET A 54 2.63 15.93 15.11
C MET A 54 3.96 16.61 15.46
N ARG A 55 4.07 17.29 16.61
CA ARG A 55 5.36 17.79 17.11
C ARG A 55 6.40 16.70 17.22
N GLN A 56 6.05 15.56 17.82
CA GLN A 56 6.98 14.46 18.04
C GLN A 56 7.39 13.77 16.75
N ILE A 57 6.47 13.65 15.78
CA ILE A 57 6.75 13.15 14.44
C ILE A 57 7.72 14.11 13.75
N SER A 58 7.42 15.41 13.73
CA SER A 58 8.28 16.43 13.12
C SER A 58 9.67 16.50 13.79
N GLU A 59 9.77 16.41 15.12
CA GLU A 59 11.07 16.33 15.84
C GLU A 59 11.88 15.09 15.42
N GLY A 60 11.22 13.94 15.27
CA GLY A 60 11.85 12.72 14.80
C GLY A 60 12.40 12.86 13.38
N VAL A 61 11.59 13.36 12.46
CA VAL A 61 11.96 13.54 11.05
C VAL A 61 13.01 14.64 10.89
N GLU A 62 12.90 15.75 11.62
CA GLU A 62 13.91 16.82 11.61
C GLU A 62 15.30 16.29 11.98
N TYR A 63 15.37 15.43 13.00
CA TYR A 63 16.62 14.79 13.39
C TYR A 63 17.19 13.91 12.26
N ILE A 64 16.34 13.10 11.61
CA ILE A 64 16.74 12.25 10.47
C ILE A 64 17.30 13.11 9.32
N HIS A 65 16.59 14.19 8.98
CA HIS A 65 16.99 15.11 7.91
C HIS A 65 18.32 15.81 8.23
N LYS A 66 18.54 16.21 9.48
CA LYS A 66 19.83 16.77 9.95
C LYS A 66 21.00 15.80 9.83
N GLN A 67 20.75 14.48 9.77
CA GLN A 67 21.77 13.45 9.50
C GLN A 67 22.00 13.18 8.00
N GLY A 68 21.35 13.95 7.12
CA GLY A 68 21.43 13.79 5.68
C GLY A 68 20.64 12.60 5.14
N ILE A 69 19.60 12.17 5.86
CA ILE A 69 18.79 10.97 5.54
C ILE A 69 17.34 11.39 5.23
N VAL A 70 16.72 10.69 4.29
CA VAL A 70 15.27 10.72 4.01
C VAL A 70 14.64 9.40 4.45
N HIS A 71 13.43 9.46 5.02
CA HIS A 71 12.73 8.31 5.61
C HIS A 71 11.99 7.46 4.57
N LEU A 72 11.24 8.10 3.67
CA LEU A 72 10.53 7.55 2.50
C LEU A 72 9.37 6.56 2.79
N ASP A 73 9.22 6.10 4.02
CA ASP A 73 8.10 5.22 4.43
C ASP A 73 7.34 5.75 5.67
N LEU A 74 7.00 7.04 5.71
CA LEU A 74 6.22 7.59 6.82
C LEU A 74 4.74 7.29 6.63
N LYS A 75 4.16 6.50 7.55
CA LYS A 75 2.76 6.07 7.52
C LYS A 75 2.27 5.68 8.93
N PRO A 76 0.96 5.59 9.17
CA PRO A 76 0.36 5.24 10.46
C PRO A 76 0.94 4.02 11.19
N GLU A 77 1.31 2.93 10.49
CA GLU A 77 1.94 1.74 11.08
C GLU A 77 3.30 2.01 11.69
N ASN A 78 4.02 2.96 11.12
CA ASN A 78 5.42 3.19 11.46
C ASN A 78 5.56 4.13 12.67
N ILE A 79 4.45 4.38 13.39
CA ILE A 79 4.37 5.24 14.56
C ILE A 79 3.78 4.44 15.73
N MET A 80 4.60 4.16 16.75
CA MET A 80 4.17 3.45 17.95
C MET A 80 4.17 4.33 19.19
N CYS A 81 3.18 4.12 20.05
CA CYS A 81 3.17 4.67 21.40
C CYS A 81 4.22 3.95 22.26
N VAL A 82 4.95 4.71 23.07
CA VAL A 82 5.94 4.16 24.02
C VAL A 82 5.25 3.31 25.09
N ASN A 83 4.11 3.77 25.58
CA ASN A 83 3.27 3.07 26.54
C ASN A 83 1.79 3.33 26.24
N LYS A 84 0.89 2.51 26.81
CA LYS A 84 -0.55 2.58 26.54
C LYS A 84 -1.23 3.84 27.11
N THR A 85 -0.66 4.46 28.12
CA THR A 85 -1.33 5.55 28.88
C THR A 85 -0.73 6.93 28.65
N GLY A 86 0.42 7.03 28.00
CA GLY A 86 1.11 8.29 27.73
C GLY A 86 0.95 8.74 26.29
N THR A 87 1.42 9.95 26.02
CA THR A 87 1.36 10.59 24.69
C THR A 87 2.69 10.50 23.94
N LYS A 88 3.68 9.76 24.47
CA LYS A 88 5.00 9.63 23.84
C LYS A 88 4.94 8.62 22.71
N ILE A 89 5.49 8.99 21.56
CA ILE A 89 5.58 8.13 20.37
C ILE A 89 7.03 7.95 19.91
N LYS A 90 7.25 6.90 19.13
CA LYS A 90 8.49 6.63 18.39
C LYS A 90 8.17 6.25 16.95
N LEU A 91 9.02 6.67 16.03
CA LEU A 91 9.08 6.15 14.66
C LEU A 91 9.85 4.83 14.66
N ILE A 92 9.33 3.80 13.99
CA ILE A 92 9.74 2.42 14.25
C ILE A 92 10.30 1.65 13.05
N ASP A 93 10.01 2.08 11.83
CA ASP A 93 10.46 1.41 10.62
C ASP A 93 11.26 2.36 9.74
N PHE A 94 12.47 1.95 9.37
CA PHE A 94 13.40 2.71 8.55
C PHE A 94 13.83 1.91 7.31
N GLY A 95 13.04 0.91 6.90
CA GLY A 95 13.39 -0.02 5.83
C GLY A 95 13.68 0.63 4.48
N LEU A 96 13.04 1.76 4.18
CA LEU A 96 13.30 2.54 2.96
C LEU A 96 14.26 3.72 3.16
N ALA A 97 14.63 4.03 4.41
CA ALA A 97 15.39 5.22 4.74
C ALA A 97 16.81 5.16 4.15
N ARG A 98 17.28 6.29 3.60
CA ARG A 98 18.58 6.35 2.91
C ARG A 98 19.19 7.75 2.95
N ARG A 99 20.51 7.82 2.77
CA ARG A 99 21.21 9.11 2.63
C ARG A 99 20.84 9.79 1.33
N LEU A 100 20.59 11.11 1.38
CA LEU A 100 20.16 11.88 0.22
C LEU A 100 21.22 11.89 -0.89
N GLU A 101 22.51 11.86 -0.56
CA GLU A 101 23.61 11.78 -1.54
C GLU A 101 23.52 10.53 -2.43
N ASN A 102 22.85 9.48 -1.95
CA ASN A 102 22.62 8.22 -2.67
C ASN A 102 21.15 8.07 -3.11
N ALA A 103 20.36 9.13 -3.03
CA ALA A 103 18.97 9.12 -3.44
C ALA A 103 18.87 9.30 -4.96
N GLY A 104 18.97 8.20 -5.70
CA GLY A 104 18.45 8.13 -7.07
C GLY A 104 16.92 8.14 -7.10
N SER A 105 16.32 7.92 -8.28
CA SER A 105 14.88 7.69 -8.37
C SER A 105 14.50 6.40 -7.61
N LEU A 106 13.47 6.48 -6.77
CA LEU A 106 12.97 5.34 -6.02
C LEU A 106 11.91 4.62 -6.85
N LYS A 107 12.18 3.37 -7.24
CA LYS A 107 11.14 2.47 -7.74
C LYS A 107 10.47 1.81 -6.54
N VAL A 108 9.31 2.30 -6.13
CA VAL A 108 8.54 1.71 -5.02
C VAL A 108 7.69 0.57 -5.56
N LEU A 109 7.75 -0.59 -4.90
CA LEU A 109 6.75 -1.65 -5.05
C LEU A 109 5.50 -1.20 -4.28
N PHE A 110 4.39 -1.01 -5.00
CA PHE A 110 3.19 -0.37 -4.47
C PHE A 110 2.62 -1.14 -3.27
N GLY A 111 2.64 -0.47 -2.11
CA GLY A 111 1.88 -0.82 -0.93
C GLY A 111 1.31 0.48 -0.35
N THR A 112 -0.01 0.66 -0.49
CA THR A 112 -0.80 1.80 -0.01
C THR A 112 -0.49 3.15 -0.70
N PRO A 113 -1.06 3.40 -1.90
CA PRO A 113 -0.71 4.55 -2.76
C PRO A 113 -0.99 5.93 -2.14
N GLU A 114 -1.90 6.03 -1.18
CA GLU A 114 -2.31 7.31 -0.54
C GLU A 114 -1.19 8.02 0.24
N PHE A 115 -0.12 7.31 0.63
CA PHE A 115 1.03 7.87 1.38
C PHE A 115 2.21 8.24 0.49
N VAL A 116 2.17 7.81 -0.78
CA VAL A 116 3.24 8.02 -1.74
C VAL A 116 3.18 9.48 -2.22
N ALA A 117 4.34 10.16 -2.27
CA ALA A 117 4.39 11.53 -2.77
C ALA A 117 4.29 11.57 -4.31
N PRO A 118 3.80 12.67 -4.91
CA PRO A 118 3.62 12.78 -6.37
C PRO A 118 4.92 12.53 -7.16
N GLU A 119 6.05 13.04 -6.64
CA GLU A 119 7.36 12.85 -7.27
C GLU A 119 7.80 11.37 -7.31
N VAL A 120 7.37 10.57 -6.33
CA VAL A 120 7.70 9.13 -6.28
C VAL A 120 6.90 8.37 -7.34
N ILE A 121 5.62 8.71 -7.52
CA ILE A 121 4.77 8.13 -8.57
C ILE A 121 5.29 8.50 -9.96
N ASN A 122 5.70 9.75 -10.15
CA ASN A 122 6.20 10.28 -11.42
C ASN A 122 7.66 9.90 -11.73
N TYR A 123 8.31 9.12 -10.86
CA TYR A 123 9.75 8.78 -10.97
C TYR A 123 10.67 10.01 -11.01
N GLU A 124 10.25 11.10 -10.38
CA GLU A 124 11.02 12.33 -10.22
C GLU A 124 12.03 12.20 -9.05
N PRO A 125 13.06 13.07 -8.99
CA PRO A 125 14.02 13.05 -7.89
C PRO A 125 13.36 13.29 -6.52
N ILE A 126 13.62 12.38 -5.59
CA ILE A 126 13.15 12.47 -4.21
C ILE A 126 14.03 13.41 -3.36
N GLY A 127 13.49 13.87 -2.22
CA GLY A 127 14.21 14.75 -1.31
C GLY A 127 13.59 14.81 0.09
N TYR A 128 14.11 15.67 0.96
CA TYR A 128 13.54 15.86 2.30
C TYR A 128 12.06 16.23 2.26
N ALA A 129 11.66 17.02 1.26
CA ALA A 129 10.27 17.41 1.00
C ALA A 129 9.34 16.21 0.68
N THR A 130 9.88 15.06 0.28
CA THR A 130 9.12 13.82 0.07
C THR A 130 8.54 13.30 1.39
N ASP A 131 9.32 13.33 2.48
CA ASP A 131 8.81 12.98 3.81
C ASP A 131 7.76 13.98 4.30
N MET A 132 7.89 15.25 3.92
CA MET A 132 6.98 16.32 4.32
C MET A 132 5.57 16.10 3.75
N TRP A 133 5.44 15.51 2.56
CA TRP A 133 4.15 15.08 2.01
C TRP A 133 3.46 14.09 2.96
N SER A 134 4.19 13.04 3.36
CA SER A 134 3.66 12.01 4.27
C SER A 134 3.28 12.59 5.63
N ILE A 135 4.02 13.58 6.16
CA ILE A 135 3.63 14.33 7.37
C ILE A 135 2.29 15.04 7.17
N GLY A 136 2.06 15.64 6.01
CA GLY A 136 0.78 16.26 5.65
C GLY A 136 -0.37 15.24 5.62
N VAL A 137 -0.15 14.08 4.99
CA VAL A 137 -1.14 12.99 4.93
C VAL A 137 -1.47 12.47 6.32
N ILE A 138 -0.45 12.18 7.14
CA ILE A 138 -0.61 11.73 8.53
C ILE A 138 -1.40 12.76 9.33
N CYS A 139 -1.10 14.06 9.18
CA CYS A 139 -1.82 15.13 9.86
C CYS A 139 -3.30 15.18 9.45
N TYR A 140 -3.58 15.09 8.15
CA TYR A 140 -4.95 15.07 7.60
C TYR A 140 -5.77 13.93 8.20
N ILE A 141 -5.23 12.71 8.19
CA ILE A 141 -5.89 11.54 8.78
C ILE A 141 -6.04 11.70 10.30
N LEU A 142 -5.03 12.24 10.98
CA LEU A 142 -5.04 12.37 12.43
C LEU A 142 -6.15 13.31 12.93
N VAL A 143 -6.42 14.41 12.21
CA VAL A 143 -7.43 15.40 12.62
C VAL A 143 -8.85 15.03 12.15
N SER A 144 -9.00 14.29 11.05
CA SER A 144 -10.31 14.04 10.43
C SER A 144 -10.77 12.57 10.45
N GLY A 145 -9.82 11.63 10.50
CA GLY A 145 -10.05 10.21 10.25
C GLY A 145 -10.30 9.86 8.79
N LEU A 146 -10.07 10.80 7.86
CA LEU A 146 -10.21 10.62 6.40
C LEU A 146 -8.84 10.55 5.73
N SER A 147 -8.76 9.97 4.55
CA SER A 147 -7.56 10.04 3.71
C SER A 147 -7.73 11.12 2.65
N PRO A 148 -6.73 12.02 2.46
CA PRO A 148 -6.86 13.15 1.55
C PRO A 148 -6.92 12.76 0.07
N PHE A 149 -6.42 11.58 -0.29
CA PHE A 149 -6.27 11.16 -1.70
C PHE A 149 -7.04 9.89 -2.04
N MET A 150 -7.67 9.24 -1.06
CA MET A 150 -8.36 7.98 -1.27
C MET A 150 -9.51 8.13 -2.26
N GLY A 151 -9.39 7.44 -3.39
CA GLY A 151 -10.48 7.26 -4.35
C GLY A 151 -11.23 5.95 -4.14
N ASP A 152 -12.13 5.63 -5.06
CA ASP A 152 -12.88 4.38 -5.07
C ASP A 152 -11.97 3.17 -5.36
N ASN A 153 -10.85 3.40 -6.06
CA ASN A 153 -9.85 2.39 -6.42
C ASN A 153 -8.42 2.97 -6.37
N ASP A 154 -7.42 2.09 -6.55
CA ASP A 154 -6.00 2.48 -6.52
C ASP A 154 -5.62 3.44 -7.64
N ASN A 155 -6.20 3.31 -8.84
CA ASN A 155 -5.91 4.21 -9.96
C ASN A 155 -6.42 5.62 -9.69
N GLU A 156 -7.62 5.75 -9.14
CA GLU A 156 -8.15 7.04 -8.72
C GLU A 156 -7.34 7.65 -7.58
N THR A 157 -6.95 6.82 -6.61
CA THR A 157 -6.07 7.26 -5.51
C THR A 157 -4.74 7.79 -6.05
N LEU A 158 -4.10 7.05 -6.95
CA LEU A 158 -2.86 7.48 -7.63
C LEU A 158 -3.08 8.76 -8.46
N ALA A 159 -4.22 8.89 -9.14
CA ALA A 159 -4.56 10.08 -9.90
C ALA A 159 -4.68 11.30 -8.98
N ASN A 160 -5.41 11.19 -7.86
CA ASN A 160 -5.57 12.22 -6.85
C ASN A 160 -4.23 12.65 -6.24
N VAL A 161 -3.35 11.70 -5.94
CA VAL A 161 -1.99 12.00 -5.49
C VAL A 161 -1.23 12.76 -6.59
N THR A 162 -1.23 12.26 -7.82
CA THR A 162 -0.46 12.83 -8.94
C THR A 162 -0.90 14.24 -9.30
N SER A 163 -2.20 14.53 -9.20
CA SER A 163 -2.76 15.88 -9.39
C SER A 163 -2.69 16.74 -8.14
N ALA A 164 -2.36 16.17 -6.98
CA ALA A 164 -2.52 16.78 -5.66
C ALA A 164 -3.94 17.34 -5.45
N THR A 165 -4.95 16.52 -5.80
CA THR A 165 -6.36 16.83 -5.61
C THR A 165 -6.82 16.34 -4.24
N TRP A 166 -7.15 17.28 -3.37
CA TRP A 166 -7.65 17.08 -2.01
C TRP A 166 -8.32 18.38 -1.52
N ASP A 167 -9.17 18.30 -0.51
CA ASP A 167 -9.90 19.46 0.05
C ASP A 167 -10.24 19.28 1.55
N PHE A 168 -10.97 20.26 2.10
CA PHE A 168 -11.50 20.26 3.47
C PHE A 168 -13.03 20.37 3.49
N ASP A 169 -13.72 19.95 2.43
CA ASP A 169 -15.16 20.19 2.26
C ASP A 169 -16.03 19.23 3.10
N ASP A 170 -15.47 18.14 3.63
CA ASP A 170 -16.17 17.24 4.55
C ASP A 170 -16.43 17.91 5.91
N GLU A 171 -17.63 17.66 6.47
CA GLU A 171 -18.06 18.15 7.79
C GLU A 171 -17.09 17.79 8.94
N ALA A 172 -16.22 16.79 8.76
CA ALA A 172 -15.13 16.48 9.69
C ALA A 172 -14.20 17.68 9.95
N PHE A 173 -14.11 18.62 9.01
CA PHE A 173 -13.25 19.80 9.09
C PHE A 173 -13.95 21.05 9.60
N ASP A 174 -15.27 21.03 9.84
CA ASP A 174 -16.01 22.19 10.35
C ASP A 174 -15.47 22.69 11.69
N GLU A 175 -14.97 21.76 12.50
CA GLU A 175 -14.53 22.01 13.87
C GLU A 175 -13.01 22.00 14.05
N ILE A 176 -12.27 21.87 12.94
CA ILE A 176 -10.81 21.86 12.92
C ILE A 176 -10.29 23.28 12.72
N SER A 177 -9.30 23.69 13.54
CA SER A 177 -8.81 25.07 13.48
C SER A 177 -8.17 25.45 12.13
N ASP A 178 -8.30 26.72 11.76
CA ASP A 178 -7.70 27.24 10.52
C ASP A 178 -6.18 27.07 10.49
N ASP A 179 -5.51 27.13 11.64
CA ASP A 179 -4.07 26.88 11.73
C ASP A 179 -3.73 25.42 11.36
N ALA A 180 -4.58 24.45 11.70
CA ALA A 180 -4.38 23.05 11.31
C ALA A 180 -4.56 22.87 9.80
N LYS A 181 -5.60 23.48 9.24
CA LYS A 181 -5.87 23.49 7.80
C LYS A 181 -4.73 24.16 7.02
N ASP A 182 -4.21 25.28 7.53
CA ASP A 182 -3.06 25.99 6.97
C ASP A 182 -1.78 25.15 7.04
N PHE A 183 -1.55 24.47 8.16
CA PHE A 183 -0.40 23.55 8.31
C PHE A 183 -0.42 22.44 7.26
N ILE A 184 -1.56 21.76 7.10
CA ILE A 184 -1.77 20.71 6.09
C ILE A 184 -1.60 21.28 4.68
N SER A 185 -2.20 22.43 4.38
CA SER A 185 -2.12 23.08 3.07
C SER A 185 -0.69 23.44 2.66
N ASN A 186 0.15 23.76 3.64
CA ASN A 186 1.55 24.07 3.39
C ASN A 186 2.44 22.82 3.26
N LEU A 187 1.91 21.61 3.46
CA LEU A 187 2.60 20.34 3.26
C LEU A 187 2.12 19.59 2.01
N LEU A 188 0.82 19.55 1.76
CA LEU A 188 0.19 18.82 0.65
C LEU A 188 0.20 19.64 -0.65
N LYS A 189 1.40 20.03 -1.10
CA LYS A 189 1.62 20.75 -2.37
C LYS A 189 2.32 19.85 -3.38
N LYS A 190 1.87 19.91 -4.64
CA LYS A 190 2.47 19.14 -5.74
C LYS A 190 3.97 19.43 -5.87
N ASP A 191 4.34 20.70 -5.99
CA ASP A 191 5.75 21.12 -6.08
C ASP A 191 6.43 21.04 -4.70
N MET A 192 7.43 20.15 -4.62
CA MET A 192 8.27 19.92 -3.44
C MET A 192 8.87 21.20 -2.85
N LYS A 193 9.22 22.19 -3.67
CA LYS A 193 9.87 23.43 -3.22
C LYS A 193 8.96 24.33 -2.39
N ASN A 194 7.65 24.14 -2.52
CA ASN A 194 6.65 24.95 -1.83
C ASN A 194 6.17 24.32 -0.52
N ARG A 195 6.62 23.09 -0.22
CA ARG A 195 6.31 22.39 1.04
C ARG A 195 7.15 22.97 2.17
N LEU A 196 6.59 23.02 3.37
CA LEU A 196 7.37 23.32 4.58
C LEU A 196 8.44 22.26 4.78
N ASP A 197 9.62 22.66 5.25
CA ASP A 197 10.58 21.76 5.86
C ASP A 197 10.25 21.48 7.34
N CYS A 198 10.91 20.50 7.96
CA CYS A 198 10.64 20.14 9.36
C CYS A 198 10.91 21.28 10.35
N THR A 199 11.91 22.13 10.09
CA THR A 199 12.22 23.28 10.97
C THR A 199 11.08 24.29 10.91
N GLN A 200 10.58 24.57 9.70
CA GLN A 200 9.43 25.42 9.47
C GLN A 200 8.14 24.83 10.06
N CYS A 201 7.93 23.51 9.96
CA CYS A 201 6.82 22.83 10.62
C CYS A 201 6.83 23.06 12.13
N LEU A 202 7.97 22.83 12.80
CA LEU A 202 8.10 23.01 14.24
C LEU A 202 7.91 24.46 14.70
N GLN A 203 8.08 25.43 13.79
CA GLN A 203 7.84 26.85 14.03
C GLN A 203 6.44 27.32 13.58
N HIS A 204 5.66 26.45 12.93
CA HIS A 204 4.34 26.80 12.42
C HIS A 204 3.38 27.19 13.57
N PRO A 205 2.52 28.21 13.40
CA PRO A 205 1.60 28.67 14.45
C PRO A 205 0.81 27.52 15.10
N TRP A 206 0.31 26.59 14.28
CA TRP A 206 -0.39 25.39 14.76
C TRP A 206 0.45 24.55 15.74
N LEU A 207 1.67 24.16 15.34
CA LEU A 207 2.58 23.40 16.17
C LEU A 207 3.24 24.24 17.25
N MET A 208 3.02 25.55 17.33
CA MET A 208 3.52 26.41 18.41
C MET A 208 2.48 26.70 19.48
N LYS A 209 1.21 26.32 19.30
CA LYS A 209 0.14 26.53 20.29
C LYS A 209 0.47 25.94 21.66
N ASP A 210 0.22 26.69 22.73
CA ASP A 210 0.34 26.12 24.08
C ASP A 210 -0.81 25.15 24.34
N THR A 211 -0.51 23.87 24.16
CA THR A 211 -1.43 22.76 24.41
C THR A 211 -2.01 22.75 25.83
N LYS A 212 -1.36 23.37 26.82
CA LYS A 212 -1.87 23.40 28.19
C LYS A 212 -3.05 24.36 28.37
N THR A 213 -3.14 25.38 27.52
CA THR A 213 -4.18 26.42 27.60
C THR A 213 -5.25 26.28 26.54
N MET A 214 -5.08 25.35 25.58
CA MET A 214 -6.07 25.08 24.54
C MET A 214 -7.34 24.48 25.13
N GLU A 215 -8.48 24.87 24.57
CA GLU A 215 -9.76 24.23 24.85
C GLU A 215 -9.72 22.77 24.35
N ALA A 216 -10.11 21.84 25.22
CA ALA A 216 -10.11 20.42 24.92
C ALA A 216 -11.39 20.01 24.18
N LYS A 217 -11.57 20.53 22.96
CA LYS A 217 -12.69 20.12 22.11
C LYS A 217 -12.45 18.71 21.57
N LYS A 218 -13.40 17.81 21.85
CA LYS A 218 -13.35 16.41 21.41
C LYS A 218 -13.60 16.30 19.92
N LEU A 219 -12.73 15.55 19.24
CA LEU A 219 -12.89 15.20 17.83
C LEU A 219 -13.65 13.87 17.71
N SER A 220 -14.49 13.75 16.69
CA SER A 220 -15.14 12.47 16.38
C SER A 220 -14.10 11.45 15.93
N LYS A 221 -14.24 10.21 16.39
CA LYS A 221 -13.36 9.09 16.03
C LYS A 221 -13.99 8.13 15.02
N ASP A 222 -15.25 8.35 14.63
CA ASP A 222 -16.02 7.36 13.86
C ASP A 222 -15.43 7.13 12.46
N ARG A 223 -15.01 8.20 11.80
CA ARG A 223 -14.30 8.14 10.51
C ARG A 223 -12.97 7.42 10.65
N MET A 224 -12.20 7.74 11.69
CA MET A 224 -10.92 7.08 11.97
C MET A 224 -11.09 5.59 12.28
N LYS A 225 -12.14 5.19 13.01
CA LYS A 225 -12.49 3.79 13.23
C LYS A 225 -12.76 3.06 11.91
N LYS A 226 -13.53 3.66 11.00
CA LYS A 226 -13.80 3.11 9.66
C LYS A 226 -12.51 3.00 8.84
N TYR A 227 -11.67 4.02 8.85
CA TYR A 227 -10.35 4.02 8.20
C TYR A 227 -9.48 2.87 8.71
N MET A 228 -9.35 2.72 10.02
CA MET A 228 -8.54 1.66 10.63
C MET A 228 -9.12 0.26 10.38
N ALA A 229 -10.45 0.10 10.40
CA ALA A 229 -11.10 -1.16 10.05
C ALA A 229 -10.81 -1.59 8.60
N ARG A 230 -10.94 -0.67 7.63
CA ARG A 230 -10.59 -0.93 6.23
C ARG A 230 -9.12 -1.32 6.08
N ARG A 231 -8.23 -0.64 6.80
CA ARG A 231 -6.79 -0.93 6.79
C ARG A 231 -6.45 -2.30 7.39
N LYS A 232 -7.06 -2.70 8.51
CA LYS A 232 -6.91 -4.06 9.09
C LYS A 232 -7.36 -5.13 8.12
N TRP A 233 -8.45 -4.87 7.39
CA TRP A 233 -8.93 -5.77 6.35
C TRP A 233 -7.90 -5.94 5.23
N GLN A 234 -7.33 -4.84 4.70
CA GLN A 234 -6.27 -4.91 3.68
C GLN A 234 -5.04 -5.72 4.15
N LYS A 235 -4.59 -5.51 5.40
CA LYS A 235 -3.47 -6.29 5.99
C LYS A 235 -3.80 -7.78 6.13
N THR A 236 -4.99 -8.10 6.64
CA THR A 236 -5.42 -9.49 6.89
C THR A 236 -5.73 -10.23 5.59
N GLY A 237 -6.35 -9.55 4.62
CA GLY A 237 -6.60 -10.08 3.28
C GLY A 237 -5.31 -10.44 2.54
N ASN A 238 -4.27 -9.62 2.67
CA ASN A 238 -2.94 -9.94 2.14
C ASN A 238 -2.29 -11.15 2.83
N ALA A 239 -2.40 -11.27 4.15
CA ALA A 239 -1.88 -12.42 4.90
C ALA A 239 -2.64 -13.72 4.60
N VAL A 240 -3.97 -13.68 4.51
CA VAL A 240 -4.82 -14.82 4.16
C VAL A 240 -4.55 -15.28 2.74
N ARG A 241 -4.36 -14.36 1.78
CA ARG A 241 -3.95 -14.69 0.40
C ARG A 241 -2.52 -15.23 0.32
N ALA A 242 -1.60 -14.75 1.13
CA ALA A 242 -0.24 -15.31 1.23
C ALA A 242 -0.25 -16.75 1.77
N ILE A 243 -1.08 -17.04 2.79
CA ILE A 243 -1.29 -18.40 3.30
C ILE A 243 -2.00 -19.28 2.26
N GLY A 244 -2.97 -18.73 1.53
CA GLY A 244 -3.64 -19.40 0.40
C GLY A 244 -2.66 -19.77 -0.70
N ARG A 245 -1.79 -18.85 -1.12
CA ARG A 245 -0.70 -19.09 -2.09
C ARG A 245 0.26 -20.16 -1.61
N LEU A 246 0.66 -20.16 -0.33
CA LEU A 246 1.51 -21.20 0.25
C LEU A 246 0.82 -22.57 0.33
N SER A 247 -0.49 -22.59 0.63
CA SER A 247 -1.29 -23.82 0.69
C SER A 247 -1.53 -24.41 -0.70
N SER A 248 -1.73 -23.55 -1.71
CA SER A 248 -1.80 -23.95 -3.13
C SER A 248 -0.45 -24.43 -3.66
N MET A 249 0.67 -23.86 -3.20
CA MET A 249 2.01 -24.38 -3.49
C MET A 249 2.26 -25.76 -2.85
N ALA A 250 1.73 -26.02 -1.64
CA ALA A 250 1.80 -27.33 -1.01
C ALA A 250 0.95 -28.41 -1.71
N MET A 251 -0.12 -28.02 -2.41
CA MET A 251 -0.92 -28.91 -3.27
C MET A 251 -0.22 -29.22 -4.60
N ILE A 252 0.61 -28.30 -5.12
CA ILE A 252 1.36 -28.46 -6.38
C ILE A 252 2.66 -29.26 -6.18
N SER A 253 3.27 -29.21 -4.99
CA SER A 253 4.37 -30.11 -4.62
C SER A 253 3.81 -31.45 -4.13
N GLY A 254 3.56 -32.37 -5.04
CA GLY A 254 3.13 -33.73 -4.73
C GLY A 254 4.12 -34.46 -3.80
N LEU A 255 3.81 -34.49 -2.50
CA LEU A 255 4.34 -35.48 -1.57
C LEU A 255 3.23 -36.49 -1.26
N SER A 256 3.28 -37.57 -2.03
CA SER A 256 2.61 -38.84 -1.78
C SER A 256 2.95 -39.35 -0.37
N GLY A 257 1.92 -39.54 0.46
CA GLY A 257 2.06 -40.04 1.82
C GLY A 257 0.75 -40.59 2.39
N ARG A 258 0.36 -41.79 1.92
CA ARG A 258 -0.59 -42.77 2.48
C ARG A 258 -1.44 -42.36 3.70
N LYS A 259 -2.77 -42.34 3.50
CA LYS A 259 -3.75 -42.53 4.58
C LYS A 259 -3.72 -43.97 5.10
N SER A 260 -3.67 -44.15 6.42
CA SER A 260 -4.27 -45.31 7.09
C SER A 260 -5.06 -44.86 8.31
N SER A 261 -6.32 -45.29 8.30
CA SER A 261 -7.38 -45.20 9.31
C SER A 261 -6.98 -45.63 10.72
N THR A 262 -7.57 -45.01 11.76
CA THR A 262 -8.47 -45.65 12.74
C THR A 262 -8.83 -44.71 13.91
N GLY A 263 -10.12 -44.62 14.27
CA GLY A 263 -10.59 -44.53 15.66
C GLY A 263 -11.02 -43.16 16.22
N SER A 264 -12.33 -42.96 16.33
CA SER A 264 -12.98 -42.38 17.54
C SER A 264 -13.48 -43.56 18.40
N PRO A 265 -13.83 -43.44 19.71
CA PRO A 265 -14.38 -42.26 20.40
C PRO A 265 -13.84 -42.02 21.84
N THR A 266 -14.19 -40.88 22.44
CA THR A 266 -14.88 -40.70 23.75
C THR A 266 -14.52 -39.35 24.40
N SER A 267 -15.54 -38.51 24.60
CA SER A 267 -15.60 -37.47 25.66
C SER A 267 -16.32 -38.07 26.88
N PRO A 268 -16.45 -37.41 28.06
CA PRO A 268 -16.05 -36.04 28.41
C PRO A 268 -15.34 -35.93 29.77
N LEU A 269 -14.80 -34.76 30.10
CA LEU A 269 -14.82 -34.21 31.47
C LEU A 269 -14.48 -32.72 31.44
N ASN A 270 -15.25 -31.97 32.23
CA ASN A 270 -15.33 -30.51 32.28
C ASN A 270 -14.01 -29.82 32.62
N ALA A 271 -13.70 -28.77 31.88
CA ALA A 271 -12.97 -27.61 32.37
C ALA A 271 -13.72 -26.37 31.87
N GLU A 272 -14.23 -25.57 32.80
CA GLU A 272 -14.85 -24.27 32.56
C GLU A 272 -13.92 -23.42 31.69
N LYS A 273 -14.42 -22.97 30.55
CA LYS A 273 -13.64 -22.19 29.57
C LYS A 273 -14.02 -20.72 29.73
N LEU A 274 -13.04 -19.96 30.18
CA LEU A 274 -12.95 -18.51 30.12
C LEU A 274 -13.36 -18.05 28.70
N GLU A 275 -14.45 -17.28 28.59
CA GLU A 275 -14.91 -16.72 27.32
C GLU A 275 -13.82 -15.77 26.79
N SER A 276 -13.21 -16.13 25.67
CA SER A 276 -12.15 -15.33 25.04
C SER A 276 -12.75 -14.25 24.14
N GLU A 277 -12.15 -13.06 24.15
CA GLU A 277 -12.47 -11.87 23.34
C GLU A 277 -12.67 -12.16 21.83
N GLY A 278 -12.19 -13.29 21.32
CA GLY A 278 -12.39 -13.74 19.94
C GLY A 278 -13.84 -14.11 19.60
N ASP A 279 -14.63 -14.64 20.54
CA ASP A 279 -16.00 -15.07 20.25
C ASP A 279 -16.97 -13.88 20.08
N VAL A 280 -16.71 -12.80 20.81
CA VAL A 280 -17.48 -11.55 20.70
C VAL A 280 -17.15 -10.83 19.39
N ALA A 281 -15.88 -10.85 18.96
CA ALA A 281 -15.45 -10.30 17.68
C ALA A 281 -16.02 -11.09 16.49
N GLN A 282 -16.07 -12.43 16.60
CA GLN A 282 -16.67 -13.31 15.59
C GLN A 282 -18.18 -13.05 15.45
N ALA A 283 -18.92 -12.94 16.56
CA ALA A 283 -20.35 -12.65 16.55
C ALA A 283 -20.67 -11.23 16.04
N PHE A 284 -19.78 -10.27 16.24
CA PHE A 284 -19.90 -8.92 15.69
C PHE A 284 -19.59 -8.88 14.18
N LEU A 285 -18.62 -9.68 13.71
CA LEU A 285 -18.30 -9.85 12.29
C LEU A 285 -19.45 -10.48 11.49
N GLU A 286 -20.14 -11.47 12.06
CA GLU A 286 -21.32 -12.08 11.43
C GLU A 286 -22.53 -11.12 11.34
N ALA A 287 -22.60 -10.11 12.23
CA ALA A 287 -23.71 -9.16 12.26
C ALA A 287 -23.52 -7.93 11.34
N VAL A 288 -22.29 -7.69 10.84
CA VAL A 288 -21.94 -6.47 10.07
C VAL A 288 -21.59 -6.75 8.60
N ALA A 289 -21.43 -8.01 8.20
CA ALA A 289 -21.29 -8.36 6.79
C ALA A 289 -22.64 -8.24 6.07
N GLU A 290 -22.79 -7.20 5.24
CA GLU A 290 -23.69 -7.30 4.09
C GLU A 290 -23.19 -8.47 3.25
N GLU A 291 -23.96 -9.55 3.18
CA GLU A 291 -23.61 -10.70 2.34
C GLU A 291 -23.52 -10.23 0.88
N LYS A 292 -22.28 -9.99 0.39
CA LYS A 292 -22.04 -9.87 -1.05
C LYS A 292 -22.64 -11.12 -1.71
N PRO A 293 -23.55 -10.96 -2.68
CA PRO A 293 -24.18 -12.10 -3.31
C PRO A 293 -23.09 -12.97 -3.93
N HIS A 294 -23.20 -14.28 -3.72
CA HIS A 294 -22.32 -15.27 -4.30
C HIS A 294 -22.59 -15.34 -5.81
N VAL A 295 -21.64 -14.89 -6.62
CA VAL A 295 -21.75 -14.75 -8.07
C VAL A 295 -20.57 -15.45 -8.74
N LYS A 296 -20.87 -16.29 -9.74
CA LYS A 296 -19.84 -16.92 -10.59
C LYS A 296 -19.01 -15.86 -11.32
N PRO A 297 -17.75 -16.14 -11.70
CA PRO A 297 -16.91 -15.16 -12.35
C PRO A 297 -17.54 -14.72 -13.69
N TYR A 298 -17.38 -13.45 -14.05
CA TYR A 298 -17.68 -12.94 -15.38
C TYR A 298 -16.77 -11.76 -15.72
N PHE A 299 -16.56 -11.52 -17.02
CA PHE A 299 -15.75 -10.41 -17.48
C PHE A 299 -16.63 -9.19 -17.74
N SER A 300 -16.49 -8.14 -16.93
CA SER A 300 -17.14 -6.84 -17.19
C SER A 300 -16.38 -6.01 -18.23
N LYS A 301 -15.10 -6.33 -18.47
CA LYS A 301 -14.29 -5.88 -19.62
C LYS A 301 -13.49 -7.07 -20.13
N THR A 302 -13.56 -7.34 -21.44
CA THR A 302 -12.78 -8.40 -22.08
C THR A 302 -11.54 -7.84 -22.76
N ILE A 303 -10.52 -8.69 -22.90
CA ILE A 303 -9.36 -8.41 -23.76
C ILE A 303 -9.78 -8.25 -25.23
N ARG A 304 -8.93 -7.59 -26.02
CA ARG A 304 -9.13 -7.31 -27.45
C ARG A 304 -7.85 -7.59 -28.20
N ASP A 305 -7.99 -7.87 -29.49
CA ASP A 305 -6.86 -8.13 -30.37
C ASP A 305 -5.91 -6.92 -30.42
N LEU A 306 -4.62 -7.21 -30.55
CA LEU A 306 -3.55 -6.22 -30.57
C LEU A 306 -2.62 -6.48 -31.75
N GLU A 307 -2.15 -5.41 -32.36
CA GLU A 307 -1.12 -5.43 -33.38
C GLU A 307 0.04 -4.56 -32.88
N VAL A 308 1.23 -5.13 -32.81
CA VAL A 308 2.41 -4.49 -32.23
C VAL A 308 3.64 -4.77 -33.07
N VAL A 309 4.59 -3.84 -33.06
CA VAL A 309 5.86 -4.02 -33.76
C VAL A 309 6.82 -4.86 -32.91
N GLU A 310 7.61 -5.71 -33.54
CA GLU A 310 8.67 -6.47 -32.90
C GLU A 310 9.62 -5.57 -32.07
N GLY A 311 10.01 -6.04 -30.88
CA GLY A 311 10.82 -5.30 -29.90
C GLY A 311 10.04 -4.31 -29.03
N SER A 312 8.74 -4.12 -29.27
CA SER A 312 7.87 -3.32 -28.39
C SER A 312 7.27 -4.15 -27.25
N ALA A 313 6.38 -3.56 -26.45
CA ALA A 313 5.65 -4.28 -25.40
C ALA A 313 4.16 -4.37 -25.75
N ALA A 314 3.55 -5.53 -25.48
CA ALA A 314 2.11 -5.75 -25.63
C ALA A 314 1.41 -5.83 -24.26
N ARG A 315 0.17 -5.33 -24.17
CA ARG A 315 -0.61 -5.33 -22.93
C ARG A 315 -2.07 -5.65 -23.16
N PHE A 316 -2.54 -6.76 -22.62
CA PHE A 316 -3.95 -7.12 -22.58
C PHE A 316 -4.57 -6.73 -21.24
N ASP A 317 -5.70 -6.02 -21.26
CA ASP A 317 -6.43 -5.59 -20.05
C ASP A 317 -7.88 -6.11 -20.03
N CYS A 318 -8.28 -6.70 -18.90
CA CYS A 318 -9.65 -7.14 -18.65
C CYS A 318 -10.10 -6.83 -17.22
N LYS A 319 -11.41 -6.95 -16.96
CA LYS A 319 -12.03 -6.72 -15.65
C LYS A 319 -12.90 -7.93 -15.31
N ILE A 320 -12.67 -8.51 -14.15
CA ILE A 320 -13.25 -9.76 -13.69
C ILE A 320 -14.06 -9.47 -12.43
N GLU A 321 -15.34 -9.80 -12.46
CA GLU A 321 -16.25 -9.69 -11.33
C GLU A 321 -16.63 -11.10 -10.86
N GLY A 322 -16.80 -11.29 -9.56
CA GLY A 322 -17.23 -12.57 -9.00
C GLY A 322 -17.01 -12.62 -7.50
N TYR A 323 -17.84 -13.37 -6.79
CA TYR A 323 -17.70 -13.61 -5.37
C TYR A 323 -18.11 -15.03 -5.01
N PRO A 324 -17.27 -15.86 -4.37
CA PRO A 324 -15.92 -15.57 -3.86
C PRO A 324 -14.92 -15.14 -4.94
N ASP A 325 -13.86 -14.41 -4.54
CA ASP A 325 -12.89 -13.81 -5.46
C ASP A 325 -12.30 -14.87 -6.42
N PRO A 326 -12.34 -14.65 -7.75
CA PRO A 326 -11.87 -15.64 -8.72
C PRO A 326 -10.34 -15.79 -8.77
N GLU A 327 -9.86 -17.02 -8.93
CA GLU A 327 -8.48 -17.31 -9.34
C GLU A 327 -8.33 -17.10 -10.85
N VAL A 328 -7.23 -16.46 -11.28
CA VAL A 328 -7.01 -16.10 -12.68
C VAL A 328 -5.79 -16.80 -13.25
N VAL A 329 -5.93 -17.37 -14.45
CA VAL A 329 -4.88 -18.06 -15.20
C VAL A 329 -4.87 -17.57 -16.64
N TRP A 330 -3.69 -17.27 -17.16
CA TRP A 330 -3.48 -16.89 -18.56
C TRP A 330 -2.90 -18.03 -19.39
N PHE A 331 -3.27 -18.08 -20.65
CA PHE A 331 -2.81 -19.08 -21.61
C PHE A 331 -2.32 -18.41 -22.90
N LYS A 332 -1.27 -18.97 -23.50
CA LYS A 332 -0.78 -18.70 -24.85
C LYS A 332 -0.94 -19.99 -25.64
N ASP A 333 -1.78 -20.01 -26.68
CA ASP A 333 -2.13 -21.20 -27.46
C ASP A 333 -2.44 -22.44 -26.59
N ASP A 334 -3.36 -22.25 -25.63
CA ASP A 334 -3.80 -23.25 -24.66
C ASP A 334 -2.73 -23.74 -23.66
N GLN A 335 -1.53 -23.18 -23.67
CA GLN A 335 -0.49 -23.46 -22.67
C GLN A 335 -0.48 -22.41 -21.56
N SER A 336 -0.48 -22.84 -20.31
CA SER A 336 -0.50 -21.93 -19.16
C SER A 336 0.75 -21.06 -19.11
N ILE A 337 0.56 -19.75 -19.05
CA ILE A 337 1.63 -18.78 -18.88
C ILE A 337 2.05 -18.75 -17.41
N ARG A 338 3.36 -18.72 -17.17
CA ARG A 338 3.94 -18.48 -15.84
C ARG A 338 4.62 -17.12 -15.84
N GLU A 339 4.51 -16.41 -14.72
CA GLU A 339 5.20 -15.14 -14.53
C GLU A 339 6.72 -15.29 -14.73
N SER A 340 7.28 -14.35 -15.48
CA SER A 340 8.70 -14.29 -15.83
C SER A 340 9.08 -12.84 -16.14
N ARG A 341 10.32 -12.60 -16.61
CA ARG A 341 10.72 -11.28 -17.10
C ARG A 341 9.99 -10.89 -18.39
N HIS A 342 9.63 -11.89 -19.20
CA HIS A 342 8.94 -11.75 -20.49
C HIS A 342 7.44 -11.55 -20.31
N PHE A 343 6.81 -12.37 -19.45
CA PHE A 343 5.39 -12.34 -19.14
C PHE A 343 5.15 -11.86 -17.71
N GLN A 344 4.51 -10.70 -17.54
CA GLN A 344 4.09 -10.17 -16.25
C GLN A 344 2.57 -10.19 -16.15
N ILE A 345 2.04 -10.64 -15.00
CA ILE A 345 0.60 -10.76 -14.77
C ILE A 345 0.25 -9.90 -13.55
N ASP A 346 -0.69 -8.98 -13.75
CA ASP A 346 -1.23 -8.15 -12.66
C ASP A 346 -2.71 -8.49 -12.46
N TYR A 347 -3.12 -8.75 -11.22
CA TYR A 347 -4.53 -8.95 -10.87
C TYR A 347 -4.81 -8.33 -9.49
N ASP A 348 -5.70 -7.34 -9.45
CA ASP A 348 -5.98 -6.54 -8.26
C ASP A 348 -7.33 -6.85 -7.58
N GLU A 349 -7.57 -6.23 -6.42
CA GLU A 349 -8.74 -6.45 -5.56
C GLU A 349 -10.05 -5.96 -6.20
N ASP A 350 -9.96 -5.00 -7.11
CA ASP A 350 -11.12 -4.52 -7.85
C ASP A 350 -11.44 -5.44 -9.02
N GLY A 351 -10.61 -6.44 -9.31
CA GLY A 351 -10.79 -7.36 -10.41
C GLY A 351 -10.17 -6.90 -11.73
N ASN A 352 -9.35 -5.85 -11.75
CA ASN A 352 -8.59 -5.49 -12.95
C ASN A 352 -7.49 -6.54 -13.15
N CYS A 353 -7.38 -7.07 -14.37
CA CYS A 353 -6.44 -8.11 -14.71
C CYS A 353 -5.71 -7.77 -16.01
N SER A 354 -4.37 -7.79 -15.97
CA SER A 354 -3.52 -7.45 -17.09
C SER A 354 -2.45 -8.52 -17.35
N LEU A 355 -2.18 -8.79 -18.63
CA LEU A 355 -1.01 -9.54 -19.09
C LEU A 355 -0.11 -8.60 -19.89
N ILE A 356 1.14 -8.46 -19.48
CA ILE A 356 2.15 -7.63 -20.13
C ILE A 356 3.24 -8.53 -20.70
N ILE A 357 3.56 -8.33 -21.98
CA ILE A 357 4.58 -9.04 -22.73
C ILE A 357 5.67 -8.03 -23.10
N SER A 358 6.87 -8.21 -22.58
CA SER A 358 8.02 -7.32 -22.83
C SER A 358 8.85 -7.84 -24.01
N ASP A 359 9.55 -6.95 -24.72
CA ASP A 359 10.45 -7.33 -25.82
C ASP A 359 9.79 -8.31 -26.81
N VAL A 360 8.59 -7.96 -27.29
CA VAL A 360 7.74 -8.81 -28.14
C VAL A 360 8.52 -9.32 -29.35
N CYS A 361 8.46 -10.62 -29.59
CA CYS A 361 9.11 -11.28 -30.71
C CYS A 361 8.10 -12.07 -31.56
N GLY A 362 8.54 -12.57 -32.72
CA GLY A 362 7.67 -13.38 -33.60
C GLY A 362 7.07 -14.63 -32.93
N ASP A 363 7.70 -15.18 -31.90
CA ASP A 363 7.14 -16.31 -31.13
C ASP A 363 5.91 -15.90 -30.30
N ASP A 364 5.72 -14.61 -30.03
CA ASP A 364 4.61 -14.08 -29.23
C ASP A 364 3.32 -13.84 -30.00
N ASP A 365 3.37 -13.90 -31.34
CA ASP A 365 2.20 -13.94 -32.21
C ASP A 365 1.39 -15.22 -31.93
N ALA A 366 0.30 -15.06 -31.19
CA ALA A 366 -0.43 -16.17 -30.60
C ALA A 366 -1.81 -15.72 -30.11
N LYS A 367 -2.63 -16.71 -29.77
CA LYS A 367 -3.91 -16.50 -29.11
C LYS A 367 -3.74 -16.52 -27.59
N TYR A 368 -4.20 -15.44 -26.94
CA TYR A 368 -4.13 -15.26 -25.49
C TYR A 368 -5.50 -15.43 -24.84
N THR A 369 -5.59 -16.30 -23.84
CA THR A 369 -6.83 -16.57 -23.10
C THR A 369 -6.67 -16.25 -21.62
N CYS A 370 -7.58 -15.46 -21.06
CA CYS A 370 -7.70 -15.23 -19.62
C CYS A 370 -8.86 -16.06 -19.06
N LYS A 371 -8.59 -16.87 -18.04
CA LYS A 371 -9.56 -17.75 -17.38
C LYS A 371 -9.69 -17.37 -15.90
N ALA A 372 -10.91 -17.13 -15.45
CA ALA A 372 -11.25 -16.83 -14.05
C ALA A 372 -12.09 -17.97 -13.45
N VAL A 373 -11.77 -18.45 -12.25
CA VAL A 373 -12.43 -19.59 -11.59
C VAL A 373 -12.71 -19.29 -10.12
N ASN A 374 -13.93 -19.55 -9.65
CA ASN A 374 -14.24 -19.59 -8.22
C ASN A 374 -15.08 -20.84 -7.89
N SER A 375 -15.51 -20.98 -6.64
CA SER A 375 -16.29 -22.14 -6.16
C SER A 375 -17.64 -22.32 -6.86
N LEU A 376 -18.14 -21.31 -7.57
CA LEU A 376 -19.44 -21.29 -8.24
C LEU A 376 -19.33 -21.51 -9.75
N GLY A 377 -18.13 -21.40 -10.34
CA GLY A 377 -17.92 -21.65 -11.75
C GLY A 377 -16.71 -20.94 -12.34
N GLU A 378 -16.67 -20.87 -13.66
CA GLU A 378 -15.57 -20.26 -14.42
C GLU A 378 -16.08 -19.36 -15.54
N ALA A 379 -15.22 -18.43 -15.97
CA ALA A 379 -15.39 -17.63 -17.17
C ALA A 379 -14.07 -17.52 -17.93
N THR A 380 -14.15 -17.28 -19.24
CA THR A 380 -12.97 -17.07 -20.12
C THR A 380 -13.20 -15.93 -21.10
N CYS A 381 -12.14 -15.17 -21.42
CA CYS A 381 -12.11 -14.27 -22.58
C CYS A 381 -10.81 -14.47 -23.38
N THR A 382 -10.80 -14.08 -24.66
CA THR A 382 -9.71 -14.42 -25.59
C THR A 382 -9.49 -13.32 -26.63
N ALA A 383 -8.24 -13.11 -27.03
CA ALA A 383 -7.80 -12.18 -28.07
C ALA A 383 -6.54 -12.71 -28.78
N GLU A 384 -6.23 -12.17 -29.96
CA GLU A 384 -5.03 -12.47 -30.74
C GLU A 384 -4.00 -11.32 -30.64
N LEU A 385 -2.71 -11.67 -30.55
CA LEU A 385 -1.60 -10.74 -30.73
C LEU A 385 -1.00 -10.96 -32.11
N ILE A 386 -0.93 -9.91 -32.92
CA ILE A 386 -0.25 -9.89 -34.22
C ILE A 386 1.05 -9.13 -34.08
N VAL A 387 2.16 -9.72 -34.52
CA VAL A 387 3.50 -9.09 -34.44
C VAL A 387 3.98 -8.67 -35.82
N GLU A 388 4.14 -7.37 -36.02
CA GLU A 388 4.68 -6.79 -37.26
C GLU A 388 6.22 -6.67 -37.20
N THR A 389 6.92 -7.21 -38.19
CA THR A 389 8.35 -6.98 -38.39
C THR A 389 8.58 -5.73 -39.23
N MET A 390 9.47 -4.82 -38.82
CA MET A 390 9.87 -3.70 -39.69
C MET A 390 10.70 -4.24 -40.86
N GLU A 391 10.18 -4.18 -42.08
CA GLU A 391 10.99 -4.37 -43.28
C GLU A 391 11.95 -3.16 -43.42
N GLU A 392 13.26 -3.42 -43.41
CA GLU A 392 14.26 -2.41 -43.78
C GLU A 392 14.01 -2.02 -45.24
N GLY A 393 13.57 -0.78 -45.48
CA GLY A 393 13.40 -0.25 -46.82
C GLY A 393 14.72 -0.30 -47.59
N GLU A 394 14.74 -1.00 -48.71
CA GLU A 394 15.80 -0.94 -49.72
C GLU A 394 15.96 0.54 -50.13
N GLY A 395 17.09 1.14 -49.76
CA GLY A 395 17.47 2.45 -50.25
C GLY A 395 17.68 2.38 -51.75
N GLU A 396 16.83 3.08 -52.51
CA GLU A 396 17.04 3.33 -53.93
C GLU A 396 18.40 4.01 -54.12
N GLY A 397 19.31 3.34 -54.83
CA GLY A 397 20.58 3.90 -55.23
C GLY A 397 20.38 5.02 -56.24
N GLU A 398 20.91 6.20 -55.94
CA GLU A 398 21.10 7.25 -56.94
C GLU A 398 22.18 6.77 -57.93
N GLU A 399 21.75 6.43 -59.16
CA GLU A 399 22.64 6.30 -60.31
C GLU A 399 23.08 7.72 -60.75
N GLU A 400 24.34 8.06 -60.51
CA GLU A 400 25.01 9.17 -61.20
C GLU A 400 25.29 8.75 -62.65
N GLU A 401 24.48 9.26 -63.60
CA GLU A 401 24.83 9.25 -65.02
C GLU A 401 25.93 10.28 -65.30
N GLU A 402 27.16 9.79 -65.54
CA GLU A 402 28.18 10.51 -66.31
C GLU A 402 27.76 10.52 -67.80
N GLU A 403 27.50 11.69 -68.37
CA GLU A 403 27.56 11.90 -69.82
C GLU A 403 28.75 12.81 -70.18
N GLU A 404 29.58 12.29 -71.09
CA GLU A 404 30.76 12.89 -71.75
C GLU A 404 30.44 14.10 -72.64
#